data_AF-A0A7R9ZGY2-F1
#
_entry.id   AF-A0A7R9ZGY2-F1
#
_cell.length_a   1.000
_cell.length_b   1.000
_cell.length_c   1.000
_cell.angle_alpha   90.00
_cell.angle_beta   90.00
_cell.angle_gamma   90.00
#
_symmetry.space_group_name_H-M   'P 1'
#
loop_
_entity.id
_entity.type
_entity.pdbx_description
1 polymer ?
#
loop_
_entity_poly.entity_id
_entity_poly.type
_entity_poly.pdbx_seq_one_letter_code
_entity_poly.pdbx_strand_id
1 'polypeptide(L)'
;GGEESSESASSMIESRALRALTAAFWPGPLTIVATSSPDVPPVVTASTGYVACRAPSHPVARALINAAGVPVAAPSANKFGHVSPTRAEHVLDDLGREDVWVVDPTMTK
;
A
#
# COMPACT_ATOMS: atom_id res chain seq x y z
N GLY A 1 26.15 15.53 -23.27
CA GLY A 1 26.70 14.23 -23.70
C GLY A 1 26.92 13.25 -22.54
N GLY A 2 27.59 13.67 -21.45
CA GLY A 2 27.87 12.80 -20.31
C GLY A 2 26.69 12.59 -19.33
N GLU A 3 25.87 13.61 -19.09
CA GLU A 3 24.78 13.57 -18.11
C GLU A 3 23.61 12.67 -18.54
N GLU A 4 23.13 12.78 -19.78
CA GLU A 4 22.07 11.91 -20.33
C GLU A 4 22.42 10.41 -20.28
N SER A 5 23.70 10.08 -20.44
CA SER A 5 24.19 8.70 -20.38
C SER A 5 24.16 8.15 -18.95
N SER A 6 24.36 9.00 -17.94
CA SER A 6 24.35 8.62 -16.52
C SER A 6 22.92 8.50 -15.96
N GLU A 7 22.02 9.38 -16.39
CA GLU A 7 20.62 9.41 -15.94
C GLU A 7 19.84 8.19 -16.48
N SER A 8 20.10 7.82 -17.73
CA SER A 8 19.57 6.60 -18.37
C SER A 8 20.04 5.32 -17.66
N ALA A 9 21.31 5.26 -17.24
CA ALA A 9 21.85 4.11 -16.51
C ALA A 9 21.22 3.95 -15.12
N SER A 10 21.03 5.06 -14.38
CA SER A 10 20.37 5.05 -13.07
C SER A 10 18.91 4.60 -13.16
N SER A 11 18.15 5.11 -14.14
CA SER A 11 16.76 4.68 -14.39
C SER A 11 16.65 3.19 -14.71
N MET A 12 17.62 2.65 -15.46
CA MET A 12 17.67 1.23 -15.77
C MET A 12 17.95 0.36 -14.52
N ILE A 13 18.87 0.80 -13.66
CA ILE A 13 19.18 0.12 -12.39
C ILE A 13 17.95 0.11 -11.48
N GLU A 14 17.28 1.25 -11.31
CA GLU A 14 16.06 1.39 -10.52
C GLU A 14 14.97 0.44 -11.04
N SER A 15 14.70 0.47 -12.34
CA SER A 15 13.71 -0.41 -12.99
C SER A 15 14.01 -1.89 -12.76
N ARG A 16 15.28 -2.30 -12.79
CA ARG A 16 15.69 -3.69 -12.52
C ARG A 16 15.53 -4.04 -11.05
N ALA A 17 15.92 -3.15 -10.14
CA ALA A 17 15.77 -3.35 -8.70
C ALA A 17 14.30 -3.50 -8.31
N LEU A 18 13.43 -2.60 -8.80
CA LEU A 18 11.98 -2.68 -8.59
C LEU A 18 11.43 -4.02 -9.05
N ARG A 19 11.72 -4.44 -10.29
CA ARG A 19 11.27 -5.75 -10.80
C ARG A 19 11.75 -6.92 -9.96
N ALA A 20 13.02 -6.92 -9.55
CA ALA A 20 13.59 -8.00 -8.75
C ALA A 20 12.94 -8.07 -7.35
N LEU A 21 12.77 -6.92 -6.69
CA LEU A 21 12.14 -6.83 -5.38
C LEU A 21 10.67 -7.25 -5.42
N THR A 22 9.90 -6.76 -6.40
CA THR A 22 8.50 -7.15 -6.53
C THR A 22 8.36 -8.62 -6.88
N ALA A 23 9.20 -9.18 -7.75
CA ALA A 23 9.14 -10.60 -8.10
C ALA A 23 9.48 -11.52 -6.91
N ALA A 24 10.38 -11.09 -6.03
CA ALA A 24 10.82 -11.90 -4.89
C ALA A 24 9.90 -11.78 -3.66
N PHE A 25 9.36 -10.58 -3.40
CA PHE A 25 8.69 -10.28 -2.13
C PHE A 25 7.20 -9.95 -2.26
N TRP A 26 6.67 -9.81 -3.47
CA TRP A 26 5.23 -9.64 -3.69
C TRP A 26 4.59 -10.92 -4.25
N PRO A 27 3.42 -11.33 -3.75
CA PRO A 27 2.67 -10.69 -2.66
C PRO A 27 3.31 -10.98 -1.28
N GLY A 28 3.38 -9.97 -0.41
CA GLY A 28 4.09 -10.09 0.86
C GLY A 28 4.18 -8.77 1.65
N PRO A 29 5.02 -8.70 2.70
CA PRO A 29 5.08 -7.57 3.62
C PRO A 29 5.92 -6.39 3.12
N LEU A 30 6.52 -6.49 1.93
CA LEU A 30 7.37 -5.42 1.39
C LEU A 30 6.51 -4.23 0.90
N THR A 31 6.86 -3.03 1.34
CA THR A 31 6.36 -1.76 0.78
C THR A 31 7.50 -1.06 0.05
N ILE A 32 7.23 -0.54 -1.14
CA ILE A 32 8.22 0.15 -1.98
C ILE A 32 7.76 1.58 -2.18
N VAL A 33 8.67 2.54 -1.97
CA VAL A 33 8.47 3.95 -2.32
C VAL A 33 9.07 4.20 -3.70
N ALA A 34 8.28 4.77 -4.61
CA ALA A 34 8.69 5.10 -5.97
C ALA A 34 8.02 6.40 -6.45
N THR A 35 8.44 6.92 -7.60
CA THR A 35 7.78 8.06 -8.23
C THR A 35 6.32 7.75 -8.54
N SER A 36 5.44 8.69 -8.22
CA SER A 36 3.99 8.51 -8.40
C SER A 36 3.55 8.75 -9.85
N SER A 37 2.54 7.99 -10.30
CA SER A 37 1.83 8.30 -11.55
C SER A 37 0.99 9.58 -11.36
N PRO A 38 0.82 10.41 -12.40
CA PRO A 38 -0.13 11.53 -12.39
C PRO A 38 -1.58 11.11 -12.04
N ASP A 39 -1.94 9.85 -12.25
CA ASP A 39 -3.27 9.31 -11.91
C ASP A 39 -3.47 9.15 -10.39
N VAL A 40 -2.41 9.21 -9.59
CA VAL A 40 -2.48 9.10 -8.13
C VAL A 40 -2.84 10.48 -7.55
N PRO A 41 -3.97 10.61 -6.82
CA PRO A 41 -4.35 11.89 -6.24
C PRO A 41 -3.29 12.45 -5.28
N PRO A 42 -3.02 13.77 -5.27
CA PRO A 42 -2.00 14.38 -4.40
C PRO A 42 -2.22 14.12 -2.90
N VAL A 43 -3.46 13.92 -2.47
CA VAL A 43 -3.80 13.57 -1.08
C VAL A 43 -3.19 12.22 -0.65
N VAL A 44 -3.03 11.28 -1.58
CA VAL A 44 -2.41 9.96 -1.31
C VAL A 44 -0.90 10.07 -1.18
N THR A 45 -0.28 10.99 -1.92
CA THR A 45 1.18 11.19 -1.97
C THR A 45 1.68 12.27 -1.01
N ALA A 46 0.77 12.91 -0.26
CA ALA A 46 1.04 14.14 0.48
C ALA A 46 1.71 15.23 -0.38
N SER A 47 1.40 15.26 -1.68
CA SER A 47 2.02 16.15 -2.70
C SER A 47 3.54 16.04 -2.83
N THR A 48 4.15 14.93 -2.38
CA THR A 48 5.61 14.73 -2.44
C THR A 48 6.12 14.30 -3.82
N GLY A 49 5.23 13.86 -4.71
CA GLY A 49 5.57 13.23 -5.98
C GLY A 49 5.98 11.75 -5.88
N TYR A 50 5.98 11.18 -4.66
CA TYR A 50 6.28 9.78 -4.40
C TYR A 50 5.07 9.05 -3.82
N VAL A 51 4.97 7.75 -4.09
CA VAL A 51 3.92 6.87 -3.58
C VAL A 51 4.53 5.61 -2.97
N ALA A 52 3.94 5.14 -1.86
CA ALA A 52 4.28 3.88 -1.23
C ALA A 52 3.28 2.80 -1.66
N CYS A 53 3.76 1.76 -2.34
CA CYS A 53 2.94 0.65 -2.85
C CYS A 53 3.32 -0.67 -2.21
N ARG A 54 2.35 -1.56 -2.02
CA ARG A 54 2.55 -2.96 -1.61
C ARG A 54 1.51 -3.87 -2.25
N ALA A 55 1.85 -5.14 -2.45
CA ALA A 55 0.89 -6.18 -2.80
C ALA A 55 0.70 -7.14 -1.61
N PRO A 56 -0.40 -7.04 -0.83
CA PRO A 56 -0.56 -7.83 0.38
C PRO A 56 -0.70 -9.32 0.08
N SER A 57 -0.08 -10.19 0.89
CA SER A 57 -0.24 -11.65 0.80
C SER A 57 -1.53 -12.18 1.44
N HIS A 58 -2.23 -11.36 2.23
CA HIS A 58 -3.44 -11.79 2.92
C HIS A 58 -4.61 -12.02 1.93
N PRO A 59 -5.25 -13.21 1.92
CA PRO A 59 -6.26 -13.56 0.91
C PRO A 59 -7.48 -12.63 0.93
N VAL A 60 -7.96 -12.23 2.12
CA VAL A 60 -9.08 -11.28 2.24
C VAL A 60 -8.73 -9.90 1.70
N ALA A 61 -7.50 -9.41 1.94
CA ALA A 61 -7.09 -8.11 1.43
C ALA A 61 -7.03 -8.11 -0.11
N ARG A 62 -6.51 -9.19 -0.71
CA ARG A 62 -6.49 -9.37 -2.16
C ARG A 62 -7.90 -9.49 -2.74
N ALA A 63 -8.78 -10.24 -2.10
CA ALA A 63 -10.17 -10.36 -2.53
C ALA A 63 -10.90 -9.01 -2.49
N LEU A 64 -10.67 -8.20 -1.44
CA LEU A 64 -11.21 -6.86 -1.33
C LEU A 64 -10.70 -5.93 -2.44
N ILE A 65 -9.37 -5.91 -2.69
CA ILE A 65 -8.78 -5.09 -3.77
C ILE A 65 -9.33 -5.52 -5.15
N ASN A 66 -9.42 -6.82 -5.40
CA ASN A 66 -9.98 -7.35 -6.64
C ASN A 66 -11.46 -6.98 -6.82
N ALA A 67 -12.26 -7.06 -5.75
CA ALA A 67 -13.67 -6.69 -5.78
C ALA A 67 -13.89 -5.19 -5.95
N ALA A 68 -13.01 -4.36 -5.39
CA ALA A 68 -13.03 -2.91 -5.57
C ALA A 68 -12.69 -2.49 -7.02
N GLY A 69 -11.89 -3.29 -7.74
CA GLY A 69 -11.47 -3.01 -9.11
C GLY A 69 -10.50 -1.82 -9.25
N VAL A 70 -10.00 -1.29 -8.13
CA VAL A 70 -9.10 -0.14 -8.06
C VAL A 70 -8.06 -0.33 -6.94
N PRO A 71 -6.89 0.36 -7.01
CA PRO A 71 -5.95 0.41 -5.89
C PRO A 71 -6.60 1.01 -4.64
N VAL A 72 -6.27 0.47 -3.47
CA VAL A 72 -6.83 0.92 -2.18
C VAL A 72 -5.74 1.59 -1.36
N ALA A 73 -5.92 2.88 -1.08
CA ALA A 73 -5.12 3.59 -0.07
C ALA A 73 -5.56 3.10 1.32
N ALA A 74 -4.63 2.54 2.10
CA ALA A 74 -4.97 1.89 3.37
C ALA A 74 -3.89 2.16 4.44
N PRO A 75 -4.05 3.20 5.28
CA PRO A 75 -3.27 3.36 6.50
C PRO A 75 -3.68 2.32 7.55
N SER A 76 -3.06 2.37 8.73
CA SER A 76 -3.51 1.54 9.86
C SER A 76 -4.92 1.97 10.31
N ALA A 77 -5.79 1.01 10.58
CA ALA A 77 -7.21 1.23 10.88
C ALA A 77 -7.45 1.65 12.34
N ASN A 78 -6.84 2.76 12.75
CA ASN A 78 -6.93 3.32 14.10
C ASN A 78 -6.95 4.85 14.05
N LYS A 79 -7.33 5.47 15.17
CA LYS A 79 -7.20 6.91 15.38
C LYS A 79 -5.73 7.32 15.42
N PHE A 80 -5.46 8.53 14.94
CA PHE A 80 -4.11 9.07 14.91
C PHE A 80 -3.47 9.04 16.31
N GLY A 81 -2.24 8.52 16.38
CA GLY A 81 -1.49 8.39 17.64
C GLY A 81 -1.78 7.13 18.46
N HIS A 82 -2.81 6.35 18.10
CA HIS A 82 -3.08 5.07 18.76
C HIS A 82 -2.22 3.93 18.20
N VAL A 83 -2.13 2.84 18.97
CA VAL A 83 -1.42 1.61 18.55
C VAL A 83 -2.14 0.97 17.36
N SER A 84 -1.37 0.53 16.36
CA SER A 84 -1.95 -0.11 15.19
C SER A 84 -2.70 -1.40 15.54
N PRO A 85 -3.88 -1.64 14.93
CA PRO A 85 -4.71 -2.79 15.26
C PRO A 85 -4.15 -4.06 14.61
N THR A 86 -4.33 -5.18 15.31
CA THR A 86 -3.95 -6.52 14.85
C THR A 86 -5.13 -7.50 14.87
N ARG A 87 -6.29 -7.07 15.40
CA ARG A 87 -7.54 -7.82 15.52
C ARG A 87 -8.70 -6.89 15.18
N ALA A 88 -9.83 -7.44 14.74
CA ALA A 88 -11.03 -6.69 14.43
C ALA A 88 -11.59 -5.93 15.65
N GLU A 89 -11.52 -6.52 16.84
CA GLU A 89 -11.90 -5.88 18.10
C GLU A 89 -11.12 -4.56 18.35
N HIS A 90 -9.81 -4.53 18.07
CA HIS A 90 -9.02 -3.31 18.21
C HIS A 90 -9.49 -2.19 17.26
N VAL A 91 -9.97 -2.56 16.07
CA VAL A 91 -10.54 -1.60 15.11
C VAL A 91 -11.88 -1.06 15.62
N LEU A 92 -12.75 -1.94 16.12
CA LEU A 92 -14.07 -1.55 16.64
C LEU A 92 -13.98 -0.72 17.93
N ASP A 93 -13.05 -1.03 18.81
CA ASP A 93 -12.81 -0.24 20.03
C ASP A 93 -12.43 1.19 19.69
N ASP A 94 -11.67 1.39 18.61
CA ASP A 94 -11.13 2.69 18.26
C ASP A 94 -12.03 3.50 17.31
N LEU A 95 -12.59 2.83 16.30
CA LEU A 95 -13.36 3.42 15.21
C LEU A 95 -14.86 3.06 15.22
N GLY A 96 -15.33 2.18 16.10
CA GLY A 96 -16.71 1.67 16.06
C GLY A 96 -17.82 2.67 16.40
N ARG A 97 -17.46 3.92 16.74
CA ARG A 97 -18.42 5.03 16.85
C ARG A 97 -18.65 5.76 15.52
N GLU A 98 -17.78 5.52 14.55
CA GLU A 98 -17.88 6.04 13.19
C GLU A 98 -18.68 5.07 12.30
N ASP A 99 -19.13 5.53 11.14
CA ASP A 99 -19.75 4.67 10.13
C ASP A 99 -18.68 3.84 9.40
N VAL A 100 -18.27 2.73 10.01
CA VAL A 100 -17.21 1.85 9.51
C VAL A 100 -17.66 0.40 9.39
N TRP A 101 -17.18 -0.26 8.34
CA TRP A 101 -17.37 -1.68 8.10
C TRP A 101 -16.07 -2.42 8.38
N VAL A 102 -16.13 -3.47 9.21
CA VAL A 102 -14.97 -4.30 9.56
C VAL A 102 -15.14 -5.68 8.97
N VAL A 103 -14.12 -6.14 8.24
CA VAL A 103 -14.06 -7.50 7.70
C VAL A 103 -13.14 -8.32 8.61
N ASP A 104 -13.72 -9.28 9.33
CA ASP A 104 -12.98 -10.23 10.17
C ASP A 104 -12.96 -11.63 9.51
N PRO A 105 -11.81 -12.13 9.03
CA PRO A 105 -11.71 -13.48 8.45
C PRO A 105 -11.91 -14.60 9.47
N THR A 106 -11.85 -14.30 10.77
CA THR A 106 -11.97 -15.27 11.86
C THR A 106 -13.41 -15.40 12.39
N MET A 107 -14.29 -14.45 12.04
CA MET A 107 -15.71 -14.56 12.33
C MET A 107 -16.35 -15.61 11.41
N THR A 108 -16.44 -16.85 11.90
CA THR A 108 -17.40 -17.82 11.36
C THR A 108 -18.83 -17.34 11.65
N LYS A 109 -19.71 -17.44 10.64
CA LYS A 109 -21.15 -17.25 10.79
C LYS A 109 -21.74 -18.17 11.85
#